data_AF-A0A951WVQ5-F1
#
_entry.id   AF-A0A951WVQ5-F1
#
_cell.length_a   1.000
_cell.length_b   1.000
_cell.length_c   1.000
_cell.angle_alpha   90.00
_cell.angle_beta   90.00
_cell.angle_gamma   90.00
#
_symmetry.space_group_name_H-M   'P 1'
#
loop_
_entity.id
_entity.type
_entity.pdbx_description
1 polymer ?
#
loop_
_entity_poly.entity_id
_entity_poly.type
_entity_poly.pdbx_seq_one_letter_code
_entity_poly.pdbx_strand_id
1 'polypeptide(L)'
;MSDAPTFQVEHLEFLRCPEAVHFKDKGDDPGRLELVNPSWLVCADSGNKYPIHNGIPYLIIKEGQRWRDTPVTDLPVPPPPPVE
;
A
#
# COMPACT_ATOMS: atom_id res chain seq x y z
N MET A 1 -9.20 26.40 -2.48
CA MET A 1 -9.01 25.08 -3.11
C MET A 1 -8.59 24.17 -1.98
N SER A 2 -9.42 23.19 -1.62
CA SER A 2 -9.21 22.41 -0.40
C SER A 2 -7.95 21.56 -0.55
N ASP A 3 -6.96 21.85 0.30
CA ASP A 3 -5.69 21.12 0.45
C ASP A 3 -5.99 19.76 1.10
N ALA A 4 -6.62 18.86 0.35
CA ALA A 4 -6.87 17.52 0.85
C ALA A 4 -5.51 16.86 1.14
N PRO A 5 -5.30 16.30 2.34
CA PRO A 5 -4.02 15.74 2.73
C PRO A 5 -3.59 14.67 1.71
N THR A 6 -2.34 14.78 1.25
CA THR A 6 -1.68 13.81 0.38
C THR A 6 -0.74 12.93 1.22
N PHE A 7 -0.42 11.75 0.70
CA PHE A 7 0.56 10.88 1.35
C PHE A 7 1.97 11.45 1.17
N GLN A 8 2.75 11.46 2.26
CA GLN A 8 4.14 11.92 2.28
C GLN A 8 5.07 10.75 1.96
N VAL A 9 5.89 10.89 0.92
CA VAL A 9 6.77 9.83 0.41
C VAL A 9 7.82 9.43 1.45
N GLU A 10 8.22 10.37 2.30
CA GLU A 10 9.15 10.18 3.40
C GLU A 10 8.67 9.12 4.40
N HIS A 11 7.35 8.89 4.48
CA HIS A 11 6.79 7.82 5.31
C HIS A 11 7.23 6.41 4.89
N LEU A 12 7.65 6.22 3.64
CA LEU A 12 8.14 4.92 3.15
C LEU A 12 9.44 4.47 3.83
N GLU A 13 10.19 5.38 4.44
CA GLU A 13 11.40 5.03 5.19
C GLU A 13 11.08 4.08 6.34
N PHE A 14 9.97 4.32 7.06
CA PHE A 14 9.58 3.55 8.24
C PHE A 14 8.37 2.63 8.05
N LEU A 15 7.52 2.88 7.06
CA LEU A 15 6.36 2.02 6.81
C LEU A 15 6.74 0.71 6.14
N ARG A 16 6.20 -0.40 6.65
CA ARG A 16 6.31 -1.72 6.05
C ARG A 16 4.93 -2.36 5.88
N CYS A 17 4.84 -3.27 4.92
CA CYS A 17 3.68 -4.12 4.72
C CYS A 17 3.42 -4.93 6.00
N PRO A 18 2.21 -4.85 6.59
CA PRO A 18 1.88 -5.53 7.85
C PRO A 18 1.96 -7.05 7.77
N GLU A 19 1.80 -7.65 6.58
CA GLU A 19 1.98 -9.09 6.38
C GLU A 19 3.47 -9.45 6.23
N ALA A 20 4.14 -8.85 5.24
CA ALA A 20 5.51 -9.20 4.88
C ALA A 20 6.58 -8.80 5.92
N VAL A 21 6.32 -7.83 6.81
CA VAL A 21 7.28 -7.48 7.89
C VAL A 21 7.63 -8.67 8.79
N HIS A 22 6.78 -9.70 8.83
CA HIS A 22 7.00 -10.92 9.59
C HIS A 22 7.78 -12.00 8.83
N PHE A 23 7.99 -11.84 7.52
CA PHE A 23 8.69 -12.83 6.69
C PHE A 23 10.15 -12.97 7.13
N LYS A 24 10.68 -14.19 7.07
CA LYS A 24 12.03 -14.54 7.54
C LYS A 24 12.97 -14.95 6.40
N ASP A 25 12.43 -15.05 5.20
CA ASP A 25 13.07 -15.53 3.97
C ASP A 25 13.34 -14.41 2.95
N LYS A 26 12.99 -13.15 3.27
CA LYS A 26 13.10 -11.97 2.38
C LYS A 26 14.25 -11.02 2.73
N GLY A 27 15.21 -11.46 3.55
CA GLY A 27 16.36 -10.66 3.99
C GLY A 27 16.09 -9.86 5.27
N ASP A 28 16.91 -8.85 5.54
CA ASP A 28 16.96 -8.13 6.82
C ASP A 28 15.87 -7.07 7.01
N ASP A 29 15.26 -6.60 5.92
CA ASP A 29 14.24 -5.53 5.91
C ASP A 29 13.06 -5.88 4.97
N PRO A 30 12.25 -6.87 5.35
CA PRO A 30 11.16 -7.35 4.52
C PRO A 30 9.96 -6.40 4.56
N GLY A 31 9.15 -6.43 3.52
CA GLY A 31 7.89 -5.70 3.45
C GLY A 31 8.03 -4.23 3.06
N ARG A 32 9.09 -3.85 2.34
CA ARG A 32 9.19 -2.50 1.77
C ARG A 32 7.99 -2.18 0.88
N LEU A 33 7.57 -0.91 0.92
CA LEU A 33 6.43 -0.39 0.17
C LEU A 33 6.89 0.60 -0.89
N GLU A 34 6.22 0.59 -2.03
CA GLU A 34 6.41 1.54 -3.12
C GLU A 34 5.11 2.31 -3.37
N LEU A 35 5.21 3.64 -3.52
CA LEU A 35 4.08 4.48 -3.89
C LEU A 35 3.84 4.39 -5.41
N VAL A 36 2.62 4.01 -5.78
CA VAL A 36 2.20 3.93 -7.19
C VAL A 36 0.91 4.72 -7.41
N ASN A 37 0.80 5.35 -8.59
CA ASN A 37 -0.39 6.09 -9.04
C ASN A 37 -0.90 7.11 -7.99
N PRO A 38 0.00 7.91 -7.40
CA PRO A 38 -0.09 8.60 -6.10
C PRO A 38 -1.18 8.16 -5.09
N SER A 39 -1.58 6.89 -5.07
CA SER A 39 -2.82 6.45 -4.38
C SER A 39 -2.74 5.01 -3.88
N TRP A 40 -1.63 4.31 -4.13
CA TRP A 40 -1.45 2.91 -3.77
C TRP A 40 -0.07 2.68 -3.16
N LEU A 41 0.00 1.87 -2.12
CA LEU A 41 1.25 1.32 -1.60
C LEU A 41 1.35 -0.16 -1.99
N VAL A 42 2.39 -0.51 -2.73
CA VAL A 42 2.60 -1.88 -3.23
C VAL A 42 3.74 -2.55 -2.49
N CYS A 43 3.55 -3.79 -2.07
CA CYS A 43 4.60 -4.62 -1.48
C CYS A 43 5.04 -5.72 -2.44
N ALA A 44 6.32 -5.74 -2.81
CA ALA A 44 6.86 -6.78 -3.69
C ALA A 44 6.94 -8.17 -3.01
N ASP A 45 7.14 -8.22 -1.69
CA ASP A 45 7.33 -9.48 -0.95
C ASP A 45 6.05 -10.28 -0.80
N SER A 46 4.93 -9.61 -0.52
CA SER A 46 3.59 -10.24 -0.37
C SER A 46 2.71 -10.10 -1.60
N GLY A 47 3.06 -9.22 -2.53
CA GLY A 47 2.20 -8.82 -3.66
C GLY A 47 1.02 -7.92 -3.27
N ASN A 48 0.81 -7.65 -1.97
CA ASN A 48 -0.32 -6.87 -1.48
C ASN A 48 -0.26 -5.43 -1.98
N LYS A 49 -1.44 -4.84 -2.20
CA LYS A 49 -1.58 -3.44 -2.65
C LYS A 49 -2.60 -2.74 -1.78
N TYR A 50 -2.17 -1.69 -1.09
CA TYR A 50 -2.95 -0.96 -0.09
C TYR A 50 -3.38 0.39 -0.65
N PRO A 51 -4.69 0.71 -0.65
CA PRO A 51 -5.15 2.01 -1.11
C PRO A 51 -4.80 3.11 -0.11
N ILE A 52 -4.66 4.33 -0.61
CA ILE A 52 -4.50 5.55 0.18
C ILE A 52 -5.81 6.33 0.09
N HIS A 53 -6.39 6.66 1.25
CA HIS A 53 -7.60 7.45 1.35
C HIS A 53 -7.30 8.74 2.09
N ASN A 54 -7.52 9.89 1.45
CA ASN A 54 -7.26 11.21 2.04
C ASN A 54 -5.85 11.32 2.66
N GLY A 55 -4.83 10.83 1.94
CA GLY A 55 -3.43 10.84 2.40
C GLY A 55 -3.09 9.81 3.48
N ILE A 56 -4.07 9.03 3.96
CA ILE A 56 -3.89 7.99 4.97
C ILE A 56 -3.85 6.61 4.28
N PRO A 57 -2.73 5.87 4.40
CA PRO A 57 -2.66 4.50 3.91
C PRO A 57 -3.58 3.56 4.69
N TYR A 58 -4.41 2.79 3.98
CA TYR A 58 -5.26 1.78 4.58
C TYR A 58 -4.54 0.43 4.63
N LEU A 59 -3.57 0.31 5.54
CA LEU A 59 -2.70 -0.86 5.73
C LEU A 59 -3.42 -2.04 6.43
N ILE A 60 -4.58 -2.44 5.92
CA ILE A 60 -5.33 -3.61 6.39
C ILE A 60 -4.98 -4.82 5.54
N ILE A 61 -4.55 -5.93 6.15
CA ILE A 61 -4.08 -7.14 5.42
C ILE A 61 -5.15 -7.66 4.44
N LYS A 62 -6.40 -7.81 4.90
CA LYS A 62 -7.53 -8.26 4.07
C LYS A 62 -7.73 -7.37 2.83
N GLU A 63 -7.57 -6.06 2.99
CA GLU A 63 -7.65 -5.11 1.88
C GLU A 63 -6.46 -5.31 0.92
N GLY A 64 -5.23 -5.36 1.45
CA GLY A 64 -4.03 -5.58 0.65
C GLY A 64 -4.09 -6.84 -0.21
N GLN A 65 -4.65 -7.91 0.37
CA GLN A 65 -4.86 -9.19 -0.28
C GLN A 65 -5.90 -9.13 -1.40
N ARG A 66 -6.95 -8.32 -1.25
CA ARG A 66 -7.99 -8.12 -2.27
C ARG A 66 -7.43 -7.67 -3.62
N TRP A 67 -6.35 -6.88 -3.60
CA TRP A 67 -5.72 -6.30 -4.78
C TRP A 67 -4.43 -7.02 -5.19
N ARG A 68 -4.07 -8.12 -4.51
CA ARG A 68 -2.80 -8.83 -4.71
C ARG A 68 -2.61 -9.29 -6.16
N ASP A 69 -3.68 -9.77 -6.78
CA ASP A 69 -3.62 -10.30 -8.15
C ASP A 69 -4.01 -9.28 -9.22
N THR A 70 -4.49 -8.09 -8.83
CA THR A 70 -4.75 -6.99 -9.76
C THR A 70 -3.43 -6.42 -10.27
N PRO A 71 -3.19 -6.37 -11.59
CA PRO A 71 -2.03 -5.69 -12.16
C PRO A 71 -1.97 -4.23 -11.72
N VAL A 72 -0.77 -3.70 -11.52
CA VAL A 72 -0.58 -2.29 -11.09
C VAL A 72 -1.19 -1.30 -12.08
N THR A 73 -1.18 -1.63 -13.38
CA THR A 73 -1.81 -0.85 -14.46
C THR A 73 -3.32 -0.78 -14.37
N ASP A 74 -3.94 -1.74 -13.67
CA ASP A 74 -5.38 -1.91 -13.62
C ASP A 74 -5.95 -1.43 -12.28
N LEU A 75 -5.10 -0.88 -11.40
CA LEU A 75 -5.52 -0.30 -10.13
C LEU A 75 -6.35 0.97 -10.36
N PRO A 76 -7.55 1.07 -9.77
CA PRO A 76 -8.40 2.24 -9.94
C PRO A 76 -7.79 3.48 -9.28
N VAL A 77 -7.98 4.64 -9.92
CA VAL A 77 -7.57 5.96 -9.44
C VAL A 77 -8.77 6.91 -9.58
N PRO A 78 -9.38 7.40 -8.48
CA PRO A 78 -9.03 7.12 -7.09
C PRO A 78 -9.36 5.67 -6.69
N PRO A 79 -8.72 5.14 -5.64
CA PRO A 79 -9.08 3.83 -5.09
C PRO A 79 -10.54 3.80 -4.62
N PRO A 80 -11.24 2.66 -4.75
CA PRO A 80 -12.59 2.51 -4.21
C PRO A 80 -12.57 2.58 -2.69
N PRO A 81 -13.70 2.91 -2.05
CA PRO A 81 -13.76 2.98 -0.59
C PRO A 81 -13.40 1.62 0.06
N PRO A 82 -12.94 1.64 1.33
CA PRO A 82 -12.77 0.43 2.12
C PRO A 82 -14.06 -0.38 2.15
N VAL A 83 -13.94 -1.71 2.13
CA VAL A 83 -15.08 -2.60 2.36
C VAL A 83 -15.01 -3.07 3.81
N GLU A 84 -16.11 -2.90 4.54
CA GLU A 84 -16.27 -3.32 5.93
C GLU A 84 -16.07 -4.84 6.13
#